data_AF-A0A927C1T7-F1
#
_entry.id   AF-A0A927C1T7-F1
#
_cell.length_a   1.000
_cell.length_b   1.000
_cell.length_c   1.000
_cell.angle_alpha   90.00
_cell.angle_beta   90.00
_cell.angle_gamma   90.00
#
_symmetry.space_group_name_H-M   'P 1'
#
loop_
_entity.id
_entity.type
_entity.pdbx_description
1 polymer ?
#
loop_
_entity_poly.entity_id
_entity_poly.type
_entity_poly.pdbx_seq_one_letter_code
_entity_poly.pdbx_strand_id
1 'polypeptide(L)'
;MKTQNRQFAVGILAFLMISGASALEQGSASECEKIERNMGQYEKLKAQGGTANEQSRWQSRQDHYAAMYSELSCQNSIAQVR
;
A
#
# COMPACT_ATOMS: atom_id res chain seq x y z
N MET A 1 -32.49 52.23 8.25
CA MET A 1 -31.30 51.72 8.96
C MET A 1 -31.79 50.66 9.95
N LYS A 2 -31.31 49.42 10.07
CA LYS A 2 -30.16 48.67 9.55
C LYS A 2 -30.59 47.19 9.54
N THR A 3 -30.35 46.50 8.43
CA THR A 3 -30.50 45.05 8.25
C THR A 3 -29.50 44.30 9.12
N GLN A 4 -29.98 43.41 10.00
CA GLN A 4 -29.16 42.56 10.84
C GLN A 4 -29.01 41.21 10.13
N ASN A 5 -27.90 41.06 9.42
CA ASN A 5 -27.58 39.89 8.61
C ASN A 5 -26.21 39.36 9.06
N ARG A 6 -26.09 38.03 9.11
CA ARG A 6 -24.84 37.26 8.98
C ARG A 6 -23.87 37.23 10.17
N GLN A 7 -24.17 36.46 11.21
CA GLN A 7 -23.11 35.98 12.14
C GLN A 7 -23.27 34.53 12.64
N PHE A 8 -23.97 33.65 11.92
CA PHE A 8 -24.07 32.23 12.30
C PHE A 8 -23.47 31.24 11.30
N ALA A 9 -22.55 31.69 10.43
CA ALA A 9 -21.98 30.85 9.37
C ALA A 9 -20.45 30.73 9.42
N VAL A 10 -19.81 30.95 10.57
CA VAL A 10 -18.33 30.92 10.70
C VAL A 10 -17.86 29.99 11.83
N GLY A 11 -18.68 29.03 12.24
CA GLY A 11 -18.35 28.09 13.33
C GLY A 11 -18.23 26.61 12.91
N ILE A 12 -18.67 26.23 11.72
CA ILE A 12 -18.86 24.81 11.32
C ILE A 12 -18.02 24.45 10.08
N LEU A 13 -16.88 25.11 9.88
CA LEU A 13 -15.95 24.80 8.77
C LEU A 13 -14.53 24.45 9.25
N ALA A 14 -14.27 24.49 10.55
CA ALA A 14 -12.93 24.23 11.11
C ALA A 14 -12.69 22.77 11.57
N PHE A 15 -13.71 21.91 11.54
CA PHE A 15 -13.60 20.53 12.07
C PHE A 15 -13.43 19.43 11.01
N LEU A 16 -13.40 19.78 9.71
CA LEU A 16 -13.31 18.80 8.61
C LEU A 16 -11.93 18.73 7.94
N MET A 17 -10.90 19.34 8.53
CA MET A 17 -9.52 19.33 8.00
C MET A 17 -8.56 18.43 8.80
N ILE A 18 -9.08 17.58 9.70
CA ILE A 18 -8.29 16.60 10.46
C ILE A 18 -8.81 15.19 10.15
N SER A 19 -8.94 14.88 8.87
CA SER A 19 -9.19 13.51 8.40
C SER A 19 -8.30 13.15 7.21
N GLY A 20 -7.32 14.01 6.88
CA GLY A 20 -6.48 13.88 5.69
C GLY A 20 -5.13 13.20 5.92
N ALA A 21 -4.83 12.77 7.14
CA ALA A 21 -3.52 12.19 7.47
C ALA A 21 -3.70 11.10 8.52
N SER A 22 -4.05 9.88 8.08
CA SER A 22 -3.68 8.59 8.70
C SER A 22 -4.36 7.43 7.96
N ALA A 23 -4.35 7.44 6.62
CA ALA A 23 -4.31 6.18 5.90
C ALA A 23 -2.86 6.01 5.49
N LEU A 24 -1.98 5.71 6.46
CA LEU A 24 -0.87 4.83 6.12
C LEU A 24 -1.58 3.58 5.59
N GLU A 25 -1.58 3.40 4.27
CA GLU A 25 -2.08 2.17 3.65
C GLU A 25 -1.10 1.04 4.02
N GLN A 26 -1.12 0.64 5.28
CA GLN A 26 -0.55 -0.62 5.71
C GLN A 26 -1.32 -1.69 4.96
N GLY A 27 -0.62 -2.40 4.08
CA GLY A 27 -1.21 -3.51 3.34
C GLY A 27 -1.79 -4.50 4.32
N SER A 28 -2.99 -4.98 4.03
CA SER A 28 -3.60 -6.03 4.84
C SER A 28 -2.68 -7.27 4.88
N ALA A 29 -2.65 -7.99 6.00
CA ALA A 29 -1.81 -9.18 6.11
C ALA A 29 -2.05 -10.20 4.98
N SER A 30 -3.32 -10.35 4.54
CA SER A 30 -3.67 -11.22 3.41
C SER A 30 -3.06 -10.78 2.07
N GLU A 31 -2.96 -9.47 1.83
CA GLU A 31 -2.36 -8.92 0.62
C GLU A 31 -0.84 -9.11 0.65
N CYS A 32 -0.21 -8.86 1.80
CA CYS A 32 1.20 -9.11 2.02
C CYS A 32 1.58 -10.58 1.82
N GLU A 33 0.76 -11.53 2.30
CA GLU A 33 0.94 -12.96 2.04
C GLU A 33 0.80 -13.34 0.56
N LYS A 34 -0.07 -12.66 -0.19
CA LYS A 34 -0.19 -12.89 -1.63
C LYS A 34 1.06 -12.42 -2.36
N ILE A 35 1.57 -11.24 -1.99
CA ILE A 35 2.79 -10.68 -2.56
C ILE A 35 4.00 -11.59 -2.26
N GLU A 36 4.15 -12.03 -1.02
CA GLU A 36 5.22 -12.95 -0.61
C GLU A 36 5.15 -14.29 -1.37
N ARG A 37 3.94 -14.86 -1.52
CA ARG A 37 3.73 -16.07 -2.32
C ARG A 37 4.11 -15.87 -3.79
N ASN A 38 3.73 -14.74 -4.38
CA ASN A 38 4.08 -14.44 -5.77
C ASN A 38 5.60 -14.32 -5.95
N MET A 39 6.29 -13.62 -5.04
CA MET A 39 7.75 -13.54 -5.05
C MET A 39 8.41 -14.92 -4.97
N GLY A 40 7.92 -15.79 -4.07
CA GLY A 40 8.41 -17.15 -3.92
C GLY A 40 8.14 -18.05 -5.14
N GLN A 41 7.06 -17.80 -5.90
CA GLN A 41 6.83 -18.51 -7.16
C GLN A 41 7.88 -18.16 -8.22
N TYR A 42 8.23 -16.89 -8.38
CA TYR A 42 9.25 -16.48 -9.35
C TYR A 42 10.65 -16.96 -8.96
N GLU A 43 10.95 -17.05 -7.66
CA GLU A 43 12.18 -17.67 -7.19
C GLU A 43 12.27 -19.15 -7.58
N LYS A 44 11.18 -19.90 -7.39
CA LYS A 44 11.10 -21.30 -7.83
C LYS A 44 11.28 -21.45 -9.34
N LEU A 45 10.64 -20.58 -10.14
CA LEU A 45 10.80 -20.58 -11.60
C LEU A 45 12.25 -20.30 -12.00
N LYS A 46 12.91 -19.32 -11.36
CA LYS A 46 14.34 -19.05 -11.57
C LYS A 46 15.21 -20.27 -11.24
N ALA A 47 14.92 -20.97 -10.14
CA ALA A 47 15.65 -22.16 -9.73
C ALA A 47 15.46 -23.36 -10.68
N GLN A 48 14.30 -23.46 -11.33
CA GLN A 48 14.02 -24.47 -12.36
C GLN A 48 14.74 -24.19 -13.68
N GLY A 49 15.30 -22.99 -13.84
CA GLY A 49 15.95 -22.55 -15.07
C GLY A 49 14.94 -22.08 -16.12
N GLY A 50 15.47 -21.58 -17.23
CA GLY A 50 14.68 -21.00 -18.32
C GLY A 50 15.57 -20.19 -19.25
N THR A 51 15.00 -19.69 -20.34
CA THR A 51 15.70 -18.81 -21.28
C THR A 51 16.08 -17.48 -20.60
N ALA A 52 17.07 -16.78 -21.14
CA ALA A 52 17.49 -15.47 -20.62
C ALA A 52 16.32 -14.47 -20.55
N ASN A 53 15.40 -14.52 -21.52
CA ASN A 53 14.21 -13.67 -21.53
C ASN A 53 13.23 -14.03 -20.40
N GLU A 54 13.03 -15.31 -20.11
CA GLU A 54 12.17 -15.75 -19.00
C GLU A 54 12.77 -15.34 -17.66
N GLN A 55 14.06 -15.54 -17.46
CA GLN A 55 14.76 -15.13 -16.25
C GLN A 55 14.67 -13.61 -16.02
N SER A 56 14.86 -12.80 -17.07
CA SER A 56 14.72 -11.34 -16.99
C SER A 56 13.28 -10.93 -16.63
N ARG A 57 12.27 -11.58 -17.22
CA ARG A 57 10.86 -11.34 -16.89
C ARG A 57 10.55 -11.68 -15.44
N TRP A 58 11.00 -12.83 -14.94
CA TRP A 58 10.79 -13.23 -13.56
C TRP A 58 11.48 -12.28 -12.59
N GLN A 59 12.70 -11.84 -12.88
CA GLN A 59 13.40 -10.84 -12.08
C GLN A 59 12.61 -9.53 -12.02
N SER A 60 12.19 -9.00 -13.16
CA SER A 60 11.41 -7.76 -13.21
C SER A 60 10.09 -7.87 -12.44
N ARG A 61 9.42 -9.03 -12.47
CA ARG A 61 8.23 -9.29 -11.64
C ARG A 61 8.59 -9.35 -10.15
N GLN A 62 9.69 -9.99 -9.79
CA GLN A 62 10.15 -10.10 -8.42
C GLN A 62 10.47 -8.71 -7.84
N ASP A 63 11.14 -7.86 -8.60
CA ASP A 63 11.46 -6.47 -8.21
C ASP A 63 10.19 -5.64 -8.01
N HIS A 64 9.21 -5.80 -8.90
CA HIS A 64 7.91 -5.13 -8.77
C HIS A 64 7.17 -5.53 -7.48
N TYR A 65 7.09 -6.84 -7.19
CA TYR A 65 6.44 -7.30 -5.96
C TYR A 65 7.23 -6.93 -4.70
N ALA A 66 8.56 -6.89 -4.75
CA ALA A 66 9.38 -6.42 -3.64
C ALA A 66 9.15 -4.93 -3.34
N ALA A 67 9.00 -4.10 -4.39
CA ALA A 67 8.63 -2.69 -4.22
C ALA A 67 7.25 -2.54 -3.56
N MET A 68 6.24 -3.28 -4.06
CA MET A 68 4.90 -3.28 -3.46
C MET A 68 4.92 -3.75 -2.00
N TYR A 69 5.69 -4.79 -1.68
CA TYR A 69 5.83 -5.31 -0.32
C TYR A 69 6.39 -4.24 0.63
N SER A 70 7.37 -3.46 0.17
CA SER A 70 7.95 -2.35 0.93
C SER A 70 6.98 -1.17 1.06
N GLU A 71 6.30 -0.79 -0.01
CA GLU A 71 5.34 0.32 -0.05
C GLU A 71 4.18 0.08 0.92
N LEU A 72 3.65 -1.13 0.92
CA LEU A 72 2.58 -1.56 1.82
C LEU A 72 3.06 -1.81 3.26
N SER A 73 4.35 -1.60 3.56
CA SER A 73 4.94 -1.85 4.88
C SER A 73 4.67 -3.28 5.40
N CYS A 74 4.67 -4.27 4.50
CA CYS A 74 4.24 -5.63 4.80
C CYS A 74 5.05 -6.33 5.90
N GLN A 75 6.30 -5.88 6.14
CA GLN A 75 7.10 -6.33 7.29
C GLN A 75 6.39 -6.09 8.62
N ASN A 76 5.70 -4.95 8.76
CA ASN A 76 4.97 -4.60 9.98
C ASN A 76 3.62 -5.33 10.04
N SER A 77 2.94 -5.51 8.91
CA SER A 77 1.62 -6.16 8.86
C SER A 77 1.67 -7.65 9.18
N ILE A 78 2.69 -8.38 8.72
CA ILE A 78 2.84 -9.82 9.00
C ILE A 78 3.23 -10.07 10.47
N ALA A 79 4.01 -9.17 11.07
CA ALA A 79 4.40 -9.26 12.48
C ALA A 79 3.21 -9.07 13.45
N GLN A 80 2.09 -8.48 13.01
CA GLN A 80 0.90 -8.29 13.84
C GLN A 80 -0.07 -9.49 13.82
N VAL A 81 0.11 -10.45 12.91
CA VAL A 81 -0.78 -11.62 12.76
C VAL A 81 -0.15 -12.91 13.32
N ARG A 82 1.17 -12.97 13.44
CA ARG A 82 1.89 -14.10 14.07
C ARG A 82 1.98 -13.95 15.59
#